data_AF-A0A1N6NE80-F1
#
_entry.id   AF-A0A1N6NE80-F1
#
_cell.length_a   1.000
_cell.length_b   1.000
_cell.length_c   1.000
_cell.angle_alpha   90.00
_cell.angle_beta   90.00
_cell.angle_gamma   90.00
#
_symmetry.space_group_name_H-M   'P 1'
#
loop_
_entity.id
_entity.type
_entity.pdbx_description
1 polymer ?
#
loop_
_entity_poly.entity_id
_entity_poly.type
_entity_poly.pdbx_seq_one_letter_code
_entity_poly.pdbx_strand_id
1 'polypeptide(L)' 'MEMYREAYEYYNEMCESFGMKQIPFYRFMHNLTEEQIELYIRKAI' A
#
# COMPACT_ATOMS: atom_id res chain seq x y z
N MET A 1 -5.91 11.47 -2.71
CA MET A 1 -5.60 10.45 -3.74
C MET A 1 -4.11 10.15 -3.83
N GLU A 2 -3.22 11.15 -3.74
CA GLU A 2 -1.75 10.92 -3.70
C GLU A 2 -1.33 9.99 -2.56
N MET A 3 -1.84 10.24 -1.35
CA MET A 3 -1.60 9.42 -0.17
C MET A 3 -1.88 7.91 -0.35
N TYR A 4 -2.88 7.56 -1.17
CA TYR A 4 -3.19 6.16 -1.48
C TYR A 4 -2.24 5.57 -2.51
N ARG A 5 -1.79 6.39 -3.46
CA ARG A 5 -0.80 5.99 -4.48
C ARG A 5 0.55 5.72 -3.83
N GLU A 6 1.00 6.57 -2.92
CA GLU A 6 2.23 6.38 -2.14
C GLU A 6 2.18 5.07 -1.33
N ALA A 7 1.07 4.81 -0.63
CA ALA A 7 0.89 3.56 0.12
C ALA A 7 0.94 2.32 -0.80
N TYR A 8 0.41 2.42 -2.02
CA TYR A 8 0.44 1.33 -2.98
C TYR A 8 1.83 1.11 -3.60
N GLU A 9 2.58 2.19 -3.84
CA GLU A 9 3.97 2.12 -4.29
C GLU A 9 4.83 1.41 -3.25
N TYR A 10 4.73 1.82 -1.98
CA TYR A 10 5.40 1.12 -0.87
C TYR A 10 5.00 -0.36 -0.78
N TYR A 11 3.70 -0.67 -0.90
CA TYR A 11 3.23 -2.06 -0.95
C TYR A 11 3.88 -2.86 -2.09
N ASN A 12 4.01 -2.26 -3.29
CA ASN A 12 4.62 -2.93 -4.44
C ASN A 12 6.10 -3.24 -4.21
N GLU A 13 6.84 -2.28 -3.64
CA GLU A 13 8.26 -2.46 -3.27
C GLU A 13 8.43 -3.58 -2.26
N MET A 14 7.58 -3.63 -1.23
CA MET A 14 7.63 -4.71 -0.24
C MET A 14 7.30 -6.06 -0.86
N CYS A 15 6.29 -6.15 -1.72
CA CYS A 15 5.97 -7.37 -2.45
C CYS A 15 7.15 -7.87 -3.28
N GLU A 16 7.83 -6.97 -4.00
CA GLU A 16 9.02 -7.32 -4.79
C GLU A 16 10.15 -7.83 -3.89
N SER A 17 10.41 -7.16 -2.77
CA SER A 17 11.46 -7.56 -1.81
C SER A 17 11.27 -8.96 -1.23
N PHE A 18 10.03 -9.41 -1.12
CA PHE A 18 9.67 -10.74 -0.58
C PHE A 18 9.34 -11.77 -1.69
N GLY A 19 9.47 -11.42 -2.97
CA GLY A 19 9.11 -12.30 -4.09
C GLY A 19 7.60 -12.61 -4.19
N MET A 20 6.77 -11.72 -3.65
CA MET A 20 5.31 -11.83 -3.64
C MET A 20 4.69 -11.13 -4.86
N LYS A 21 3.56 -11.62 -5.32
CA LYS A 21 2.77 -10.96 -6.37
C LYS A 21 1.94 -9.83 -5.79
N GLN A 22 1.97 -8.68 -6.45
CA GLN A 22 1.12 -7.54 -6.13
C GLN A 22 -0.33 -7.78 -6.56
N ILE A 23 -1.28 -7.21 -5.83
CA ILE A 23 -2.70 -7.15 -6.24
C ILE A 23 -3.02 -5.81 -6.91
N PRO A 24 -4.06 -5.70 -7.76
CA PRO A 24 -4.44 -4.43 -8.39
C PRO A 24 -4.81 -3.35 -7.38
N PHE A 25 -4.47 -2.09 -7.68
CA PHE A 25 -4.70 -0.91 -6.84
C PHE A 25 -6.12 -0.81 -6.26
N TYR A 26 -7.16 -1.06 -7.05
CA TYR A 26 -8.54 -0.99 -6.55
C TYR A 26 -8.84 -2.04 -5.47
N ARG A 27 -8.19 -3.22 -5.50
CA ARG A 27 -8.32 -4.25 -4.46
C ARG A 27 -7.52 -3.92 -3.22
N PHE A 28 -6.34 -3.34 -3.41
CA PHE A 28 -5.55 -2.79 -2.31
C PHE A 28 -6.38 -1.77 -1.53
N MET A 29 -7.03 -0.85 -2.25
CA MET A 29 -7.91 0.16 -1.65
C MET A 29 -9.16 -0.43 -1.00
N HIS A 30 -9.81 -1.42 -1.62
CA HIS A 30 -11.08 -1.98 -1.12
C HIS A 30 -10.91 -2.79 0.18
N ASN A 31 -9.68 -3.24 0.49
CA ASN A 31 -9.40 -4.07 1.66
C ASN A 31 -8.77 -3.31 2.82
N LEU A 32 -8.61 -1.98 2.70
CA LEU A 32 -7.95 -1.17 3.71
C LEU A 32 -8.93 -0.19 4.35
N THR A 33 -8.98 -0.18 5.67
CA THR A 33 -9.61 0.90 6.43
C THR A 33 -8.73 2.16 6.40
N GLU A 34 -9.31 3.32 6.67
CA GLU A 34 -8.56 4.58 6.74
C GLU A 34 -7.40 4.49 7.76
N GLU A 35 -7.60 3.81 8.89
CA GLU A 35 -6.55 3.60 9.89
C GLU A 35 -5.40 2.71 9.39
N GLN A 36 -5.71 1.70 8.57
CA GLN A 36 -4.67 0.85 7.97
C GLN A 36 -3.84 1.63 6.95
N ILE A 37 -4.47 2.51 6.19
CA ILE A 37 -3.79 3.42 5.26
C ILE A 37 -2.86 4.38 6.04
N GLU A 38 -3.35 5.02 7.11
CA GLU A 38 -2.52 5.89 7.96
C GLU A 38 -1.26 5.19 8.49
N LEU A 39 -1.35 3.90 8.84
CA LEU A 39 -0.20 3.12 9.31
C LEU A 39 0.86 2.89 8.22
N TYR A 40 0.44 2.70 6.96
CA TYR A 40 1.39 2.58 5.84
C TYR A 40 2.12 3.89 5.58
N ILE A 41 1.42 5.03 5.66
CA ILE A 41 1.99 6.35 5.38
C ILE A 41 2.90 6.81 6.52
N ARG A 42 2.48 6.63 7.78
CA ARG A 42 3.29 7.04 8.95
C ARG A 42 4.60 6.27 9.09
N LYS A 43 4.71 5.09 8.47
CA LYS A 43 5.97 4.32 8.41
C LYS A 43 6.91 4.75 7.28
N ALA A 44 6.45 5.58 6.34
CA ALA A 44 7.24 6.10 5.23
C ALA A 44 7.94 7.44 5.56
N ILE A 45 7.79 7.97 6.78
CA ILE A 45 8.47 9.15 7.32
C ILE A 45 9.55 8.73 8.32
#